data_AF-A0A1X9Z556-F1
#
_entry.id   AF-A0A1X9Z556-F1
#
_cell.length_a   1.000
_cell.length_b   1.000
_cell.length_c   1.000
_cell.angle_alpha   90.00
_cell.angle_beta   90.00
_cell.angle_gamma   90.00
#
_symmetry.space_group_name_H-M   'P 1'
#
loop_
_entity.id
_entity.type
_entity.pdbx_description
1 polymer ?
#
loop_
_entity_poly.entity_id
_entity_poly.type
_entity_poly.pdbx_seq_one_letter_code
_entity_poly.pdbx_strand_id
1 'polypeptide(L)'
;MTVTVLAILETDFKPEKALAKVMNERLKRTAKELQDVHFQALQGRGFSEDDLVVYISYNPKYKIRFRIVNDVPADIEYFVAECCGRLGFILWKANAIGVANDFDASELR
;
A
#
# COMPACT_ATOMS: atom_id res chain seq x y z
N MET A 1 14.51 -5.19 -10.12
CA MET A 1 13.32 -4.55 -9.56
C MET A 1 13.50 -3.05 -9.38
N THR A 2 12.66 -2.25 -10.04
CA THR A 2 12.46 -0.82 -9.73
C THR A 2 11.39 -0.71 -8.66
N VAL A 3 11.63 0.05 -7.59
CA VAL A 3 10.63 0.29 -6.55
C VAL A 3 10.05 1.70 -6.71
N THR A 4 8.73 1.78 -6.84
CA THR A 4 7.99 3.04 -6.93
C THR A 4 6.93 3.09 -5.84
N VAL A 5 6.92 4.18 -5.05
CA VAL A 5 5.87 4.41 -4.05
C VAL A 5 5.13 5.71 -4.36
N LEU A 6 3.82 5.62 -4.61
CA LEU A 6 2.98 6.76 -4.95
C LEU A 6 2.07 7.16 -3.79
N ALA A 7 2.09 8.46 -3.45
CA ALA A 7 1.16 9.07 -2.52
C ALA A 7 -0.12 9.49 -3.26
N ILE A 8 -1.22 8.77 -3.04
CA ILE A 8 -2.55 9.09 -3.57
C ILE A 8 -3.22 10.11 -2.63
N LEU A 9 -3.31 11.34 -3.11
CA LEU A 9 -3.77 12.50 -2.33
C LEU A 9 -5.30 12.64 -2.36
N GLU A 10 -5.94 12.02 -3.33
CA GLU A 10 -7.39 11.92 -3.45
C GLU A 10 -7.92 11.03 -2.33
N THR A 11 -8.72 11.62 -1.45
CA THR A 11 -9.37 10.92 -0.33
C THR A 11 -10.88 10.91 -0.51
N ASP A 12 -11.53 9.90 0.07
CA ASP A 12 -13.00 9.75 0.15
C ASP A 12 -13.63 10.67 1.19
N PHE A 13 -12.82 11.36 1.99
CA PHE A 13 -13.23 12.40 2.93
C PHE A 13 -12.61 13.75 2.55
N LYS A 14 -13.19 14.84 3.06
CA LYS A 14 -12.71 16.21 2.82
C LYS A 14 -12.13 16.80 4.12
N PRO A 15 -10.80 16.80 4.31
CA PRO A 15 -10.18 17.52 5.42
C PRO A 15 -10.26 19.03 5.20
N GLU A 16 -10.18 19.81 6.29
CA GLU A 16 -10.01 21.26 6.21
C GLU A 16 -8.74 21.61 5.43
N LYS A 17 -8.74 22.74 4.71
CA LYS A 17 -7.69 23.11 3.74
C LYS A 17 -6.27 23.11 4.33
N ALA A 18 -6.10 23.62 5.54
CA ALA A 18 -4.79 23.64 6.21
C ALA A 18 -4.32 22.23 6.59
N LEU A 19 -5.22 21.42 7.14
CA LEU A 19 -4.95 20.03 7.48
C LEU A 19 -4.61 19.20 6.22
N ALA A 20 -5.35 19.39 5.13
CA ALA A 20 -5.12 18.73 3.84
C ALA A 20 -3.68 18.95 3.35
N LYS A 21 -3.19 20.20 3.42
CA LYS A 21 -1.82 20.54 3.00
C LYS A 21 -0.78 19.78 3.83
N VAL A 22 -0.89 19.82 5.15
CA VAL A 22 0.04 19.14 6.07
C VAL A 22 0.02 17.62 5.85
N MET A 23 -1.18 17.05 5.72
CA MET A 23 -1.36 15.62 5.45
C MET A 23 -0.69 15.22 4.14
N ASN A 24 -0.89 15.98 3.05
CA ASN A 24 -0.32 15.69 1.74
C ASN A 24 1.21 15.78 1.74
N GLU A 25 1.78 16.79 2.39
CA GLU A 25 3.24 16.92 2.53
C GLU A 25 3.84 15.77 3.33
N ARG A 26 3.17 15.35 4.42
CA ARG A 26 3.57 14.19 5.21
C ARG A 26 3.51 12.91 4.37
N LEU A 27 2.43 12.67 3.63
CA LEU A 27 2.26 11.46 2.84
C LEU A 27 3.31 11.36 1.73
N LYS A 28 3.61 12.47 1.04
CA LYS A 28 4.69 12.52 0.04
C LYS A 28 6.06 12.18 0.64
N ARG A 29 6.36 12.71 1.82
CA ARG A 29 7.60 12.38 2.55
C ARG A 29 7.64 10.89 2.92
N THR A 30 6.54 10.37 3.45
CA THR A 30 6.43 8.94 3.79
C THR A 30 6.57 8.03 2.57
N ALA A 31 6.02 8.40 1.41
CA ALA A 31 6.22 7.64 0.17
C ALA A 31 7.71 7.57 -0.21
N LYS A 32 8.40 8.71 -0.14
CA LYS A 32 9.83 8.78 -0.41
C LYS A 32 10.65 7.96 0.59
N GLU A 33 10.33 8.04 1.88
CA GLU A 33 11.00 7.27 2.94
C GLU A 33 10.77 5.76 2.79
N LEU A 34 9.55 5.33 2.44
CA LEU A 34 9.28 3.94 2.09
C LEU A 34 10.17 3.47 0.95
N GLN A 35 10.23 4.24 -0.13
CA GLN A 35 11.02 3.89 -1.31
C GLN A 35 12.51 3.83 -1.00
N ASP A 36 13.05 4.91 -0.43
CA ASP A 36 14.50 5.12 -0.32
C ASP A 36 15.14 4.40 0.87
N VAL A 37 14.35 4.09 1.91
CA VAL A 37 14.85 3.50 3.16
C VAL A 37 14.24 2.13 3.42
N HIS A 38 12.92 2.04 3.53
CA HIS A 38 12.28 0.79 3.96
C HIS A 38 12.32 -0.31 2.90
N PHE A 39 12.20 0.05 1.63
CA PHE A 39 12.23 -0.89 0.51
C PHE A 39 13.58 -0.91 -0.22
N GLN A 40 14.61 -0.30 0.38
CA GLN A 40 15.96 -0.26 -0.20
C GLN A 40 16.50 -1.67 -0.49
N ALA A 41 16.18 -2.66 0.36
CA ALA A 41 16.60 -4.05 0.20
C ALA A 41 16.05 -4.72 -1.08
N LEU A 42 14.97 -4.17 -1.65
CA LEU A 42 14.37 -4.66 -2.89
C LEU A 42 14.95 -3.96 -4.14
N GLN A 43 15.78 -2.93 -3.95
CA GLN A 43 16.42 -2.19 -5.03
C GLN A 43 17.77 -2.83 -5.39
N GLY A 44 18.03 -3.01 -6.69
CA GLY A 44 19.36 -3.39 -7.19
C GLY A 44 19.37 -4.58 -8.17
N ARG A 45 20.59 -4.92 -8.62
CA ARG A 45 20.84 -6.03 -9.56
C ARG A 45 20.79 -7.35 -8.80
N GLY A 46 19.84 -8.23 -9.15
CA GLY A 46 19.69 -9.56 -8.55
C GLY A 46 18.24 -10.00 -8.35
N PHE A 47 17.30 -9.06 -8.31
CA PHE A 47 15.86 -9.34 -8.35
C PHE A 47 15.37 -9.43 -9.79
N SER A 48 14.24 -10.12 -10.02
CA SER A 48 13.61 -10.23 -11.35
C SER A 48 13.40 -8.84 -11.97
N GLU A 49 13.19 -8.81 -13.29
CA GLU A 49 12.87 -7.59 -14.04
C GLU A 49 11.56 -6.93 -13.56
N ASP A 50 10.79 -7.61 -12.72
CA ASP A 50 9.50 -7.12 -12.24
C ASP A 50 9.69 -5.87 -11.35
N ASP A 51 8.89 -4.85 -11.63
CA ASP A 51 8.82 -3.64 -10.83
C ASP A 51 7.93 -3.85 -9.60
N LEU A 52 8.17 -3.12 -8.52
CA LEU A 52 7.27 -3.04 -7.38
C LEU A 52 6.64 -1.65 -7.34
N VAL A 53 5.31 -1.59 -7.45
CA VAL A 53 4.55 -0.35 -7.34
C VAL A 53 3.62 -0.42 -6.13
N VAL A 54 3.82 0.48 -5.17
CA VAL A 54 3.04 0.58 -3.95
C VAL A 54 2.30 1.91 -3.90
N TYR A 55 0.99 1.87 -3.69
CA TYR A 55 0.20 3.07 -3.43
C TYR A 55 -0.03 3.23 -1.94
N ILE A 56 0.12 4.46 -1.44
CA ILE A 56 -0.27 4.84 -0.08
C ILE A 56 -1.28 5.98 -0.11
N SER A 57 -2.21 5.98 0.84
CA SER A 57 -3.23 7.02 0.97
C SER A 57 -3.70 7.11 2.42
N TYR A 58 -4.45 8.15 2.78
CA TYR A 58 -5.15 8.19 4.05
C TYR A 58 -6.54 7.54 3.95
N ASN A 59 -6.98 6.92 5.04
CA ASN A 59 -8.38 6.58 5.26
C ASN A 59 -9.10 7.69 6.06
N PRO A 60 -10.43 7.62 6.23
CA PRO A 60 -11.19 8.62 7.01
C PRO A 60 -10.79 8.76 8.48
N LYS A 61 -10.02 7.81 9.05
CA LYS A 61 -9.46 7.88 10.40
C LYS A 61 -8.04 8.47 10.42
N TYR A 62 -7.61 9.09 9.32
CA TYR A 62 -6.27 9.65 9.11
C TYR A 62 -5.12 8.64 9.30
N LYS A 63 -5.41 7.35 9.13
CA LYS A 63 -4.39 6.30 9.10
C LYS A 63 -3.92 6.09 7.66
N ILE A 64 -2.62 5.88 7.49
CA ILE A 64 -2.05 5.54 6.20
C ILE A 64 -2.44 4.10 5.88
N ARG A 65 -2.93 3.88 4.67
CA ARG A 65 -3.20 2.57 4.08
C ARG A 65 -2.29 2.34 2.87
N PHE A 66 -1.93 1.10 2.60
CA PHE A 66 -1.03 0.74 1.50
C PHE A 66 -1.59 -0.41 0.64
N ARG A 67 -1.25 -0.46 -0.63
CA ARG A 67 -1.48 -1.62 -1.50
C ARG A 67 -0.39 -1.74 -2.54
N ILE A 68 -0.03 -2.97 -2.88
CA ILE A 68 0.70 -3.28 -4.11
C ILE A 68 -0.30 -3.21 -5.27
N VAL A 69 0.09 -2.65 -6.41
CA VAL A 69 -0.82 -2.43 -7.56
C VAL A 69 -0.50 -3.23 -8.80
N ASN A 70 0.59 -3.98 -8.77
CA ASN A 70 1.00 -4.91 -9.82
C ASN A 70 1.29 -6.28 -9.19
N ASP A 71 1.31 -7.32 -10.01
CA ASP A 71 1.65 -8.67 -9.55
C ASP A 71 3.13 -8.71 -9.14
N VAL A 72 3.41 -9.32 -7.99
CA VAL A 72 4.75 -9.57 -7.49
C VAL A 72 4.81 -10.96 -6.82
N PRO A 73 6.00 -11.56 -6.69
CA PRO A 73 6.18 -12.78 -5.91
C PRO A 73 5.71 -12.66 -4.45
N ALA A 74 5.26 -13.76 -3.86
CA ALA A 74 4.66 -13.80 -2.51
C ALA A 74 5.62 -13.36 -1.39
N ASP A 75 6.92 -13.57 -1.55
CA ASP A 75 7.96 -13.10 -0.63
C ASP A 75 8.07 -11.57 -0.63
N ILE A 76 7.88 -10.92 -1.79
CA ILE A 76 7.81 -9.46 -1.91
C ILE A 76 6.53 -8.93 -1.25
N GLU A 77 5.38 -9.60 -1.45
CA GLU A 77 4.13 -9.24 -0.77
C GLU A 77 4.30 -9.29 0.76
N TYR A 78 4.91 -10.37 1.26
CA TYR A 78 5.17 -10.56 2.67
C TYR A 78 6.08 -9.47 3.25
N PHE A 79 7.19 -9.18 2.56
CA PHE A 79 8.13 -8.13 2.97
C PHE A 79 7.45 -6.76 3.07
N VAL A 80 6.69 -6.36 2.03
CA VAL A 80 5.97 -5.08 2.03
C VAL A 80 4.94 -5.03 3.16
N ALA A 81 4.21 -6.13 3.39
CA ALA A 81 3.22 -6.22 4.46
C ALA A 81 3.85 -6.11 5.85
N GLU A 82 4.98 -6.77 6.08
CA GLU A 82 5.71 -6.71 7.34
C GLU A 82 6.25 -5.30 7.61
N CYS A 83 6.92 -4.69 6.62
CA CYS A 83 7.45 -3.32 6.72
C CYS A 83 6.35 -2.31 7.02
N CYS A 84 5.26 -2.34 6.23
CA CYS A 84 4.14 -1.42 6.41
C CYS A 84 3.41 -1.66 7.74
N GLY A 85 3.28 -2.91 8.17
CA GLY A 85 2.67 -3.29 9.45
C GLY A 85 3.44 -2.71 10.65
N ARG A 86 4.78 -2.79 10.63
CA ARG A 86 5.64 -2.20 11.68
C ARG A 86 5.51 -0.67 11.77
N LEU A 87 5.21 0.00 10.66
CA LEU A 87 4.94 1.44 10.60
C LEU A 87 3.50 1.81 10.99
N GLY A 88 2.65 0.82 11.30
CA GLY A 88 1.25 1.02 11.68
C GLY A 88 0.33 1.34 10.49
N PHE A 89 0.75 1.00 9.26
CA PHE A 89 -0.08 1.18 8.08
C PHE A 89 -1.09 0.03 7.95
N ILE A 90 -2.20 0.30 7.26
CA ILE A 90 -3.30 -0.65 7.11
C ILE A 90 -3.31 -1.17 5.67
N LEU A 91 -3.50 -2.48 5.48
CA LEU A 91 -3.68 -3.03 4.15
C LEU A 91 -4.92 -2.42 3.47
N TRP A 92 -4.73 -1.78 2.33
CA TRP A 92 -5.77 -1.24 1.49
C TRP A 92 -6.30 -2.34 0.56
N LYS A 93 -7.22 -3.14 1.09
CA LYS A 93 -7.98 -4.09 0.27
C LYS A 93 -8.75 -3.29 -0.78
N ALA A 94 -8.60 -3.63 -2.05
CA ALA A 94 -9.53 -3.13 -3.06
C ALA A 94 -10.93 -3.55 -2.61
N ASN A 95 -11.88 -2.63 -2.60
CA ASN A 95 -13.28 -3.05 -2.56
C ASN A 95 -13.46 -3.86 -3.84
N ALA A 96 -13.59 -5.18 -3.71
CA ALA A 96 -13.94 -6.02 -4.83
C ALA A 96 -15.29 -5.52 -5.34
N ILE A 97 -15.30 -4.75 -6.41
CA ILE A 97 -16.49 -4.58 -7.22
C ILE A 97 -16.64 -5.93 -7.93
N GLY A 98 -17.39 -6.84 -7.31
CA GLY A 98 -17.89 -8.07 -7.89
C GLY A 98 -16.92 -9.25 -7.94
N VAL A 99 -16.73 -9.96 -6.81
CA VAL A 99 -16.89 -11.43 -6.74
C VAL A 99 -17.40 -11.73 -5.33
N ALA A 100 -18.70 -11.97 -5.21
CA ALA A 100 -19.22 -12.67 -4.04
C ALA A 100 -18.75 -14.12 -4.16
N ASN A 101 -17.69 -14.47 -3.45
CA ASN A 101 -17.41 -15.87 -3.17
C ASN A 101 -18.33 -16.29 -2.03
N ASP A 102 -19.55 -16.69 -2.39
CA ASP A 102 -20.36 -17.55 -1.55
C ASP A 102 -19.66 -18.92 -1.48
N PHE A 103 -18.73 -19.08 -0.54
CA PHE A 103 -18.39 -20.40 -0.04
C PHE A 103 -19.37 -20.72 1.09
N ASP A 104 -20.50 -21.32 0.71
CA ASP A 104 -21.38 -22.00 1.65
C ASP A 104 -20.68 -23.28 2.15
N ALA A 105 -20.35 -23.30 3.43
CA ALA A 105 -19.70 -24.43 4.11
C ALA A 105 -20.75 -25.47 4.56
N SER A 106 -21.63 -25.89 3.64
CA SER A 106 -22.72 -26.82 3.94
C SER A 106 -22.61 -28.21 3.28
N GLU A 107 -21.61 -28.46 2.42
CA GLU A 107 -21.39 -29.78 1.78
C GLU A 107 -20.21 -30.59 2.36
N LEU A 108 -20.04 -30.58 3.67
CA LEU A 108 -19.28 -31.63 4.36
C LEU A 108 -20.18 -32.32 5.39
N ARG A 109 -21.09 -33.16 4.89
CA ARG A 109 -21.70 -34.29 5.62
C ARG A 109 -21.89 -35.46 4.68
#